data_AF-A0AA96RXI3-F1
#
_entry.id   AF-A0AA96RXI3-F1
#
_cell.length_a   1.000
_cell.length_b   1.000
_cell.length_c   1.000
_cell.angle_alpha   90.00
_cell.angle_beta   90.00
_cell.angle_gamma   90.00
#
_symmetry.space_group_name_H-M   'P 1'
#
loop_
_entity.id
_entity.type
_entity.pdbx_description
1 polymer ?
#
loop_
_entity_poly.entity_id
_entity_poly.type
_entity_poly.pdbx_seq_one_letter_code
_entity_poly.pdbx_strand_id
1 'polypeptide(L)' 'MKTNKEYQEEIEKKYGKSLKDIMHELIVEHHMDQWDGSTELGVPKETFVAWRTKFVLAQIKGEQI' A
#
# COMPACT_ATOMS: atom_id res chain seq x y z
N MET A 1 -15.90 -5.68 -10.01
CA MET A 1 -14.54 -5.18 -9.71
C MET A 1 -14.55 -4.79 -8.25
N LYS A 2 -13.66 -5.33 -7.42
CA LYS A 2 -13.56 -4.92 -6.01
C LYS A 2 -13.13 -3.45 -5.93
N THR A 3 -13.66 -2.73 -4.97
CA THR A 3 -13.29 -1.34 -4.70
C THR A 3 -11.95 -1.26 -3.96
N ASN A 4 -11.31 -0.08 -3.97
CA ASN A 4 -10.09 0.15 -3.18
C ASN A 4 -10.30 -0.11 -1.68
N LYS A 5 -11.51 0.14 -1.17
CA LYS A 5 -11.84 -0.12 0.24
C LYS A 5 -11.89 -1.62 0.54
N GLU A 6 -12.56 -2.41 -0.32
CA GLU A 6 -12.60 -3.86 -0.16
C GLU A 6 -11.20 -4.48 -0.22
N TYR A 7 -10.36 -4.06 -1.17
CA TYR A 7 -8.96 -4.51 -1.21
C TYR A 7 -8.20 -4.13 0.05
N GLN A 8 -8.36 -2.90 0.54
CA GLN A 8 -7.71 -2.47 1.77
C GLN A 8 -8.11 -3.37 2.94
N GLU A 9 -9.40 -3.60 3.16
CA GLU A 9 -9.90 -4.41 4.27
C GLU A 9 -9.38 -5.86 4.20
N GLU A 10 -9.30 -6.43 3.00
CA GLU A 10 -8.74 -7.78 2.80
C GLU A 10 -7.24 -7.85 3.10
N ILE A 11 -6.47 -6.85 2.65
CA ILE A 11 -5.03 -6.77 2.89
C ILE A 11 -4.74 -6.54 4.37
N GLU A 12 -5.41 -5.59 5.00
CA GLU A 12 -5.24 -5.32 6.44
C GLU A 12 -5.58 -6.56 7.27
N LYS A 13 -6.63 -7.30 6.89
CA LYS A 13 -6.99 -8.55 7.54
C LYS A 13 -5.97 -9.67 7.29
N LYS A 14 -5.41 -9.77 6.07
CA LYS A 14 -4.43 -10.80 5.69
C LYS A 14 -3.11 -10.61 6.44
N TYR A 15 -2.64 -9.37 6.55
CA TYR A 15 -1.34 -9.05 7.15
C TYR A 15 -1.44 -8.69 8.64
N GLY A 16 -2.64 -8.43 9.17
CA GLY A 16 -2.85 -8.03 10.56
C GLY A 16 -2.25 -6.66 10.90
N LYS A 17 -2.05 -5.82 9.88
CA LYS A 17 -1.40 -4.50 9.96
C LYS A 17 -2.25 -3.47 9.24
N SER A 18 -2.06 -2.19 9.55
CA SER A 18 -2.70 -1.14 8.78
C SER A 18 -2.12 -1.08 7.37
N LEU A 19 -2.90 -0.61 6.39
CA LEU A 19 -2.42 -0.41 5.02
C LEU A 19 -1.18 0.49 4.99
N LYS A 20 -1.12 1.45 5.91
CA LYS A 20 0.00 2.38 6.05
C LYS A 20 1.29 1.68 6.45
N ASP A 21 1.25 0.78 7.43
CA ASP A 21 2.42 0.00 7.86
C ASP A 21 2.88 -0.92 6.72
N ILE A 22 1.93 -1.60 6.07
CA ILE A 22 2.22 -2.47 4.92
C ILE A 22 2.89 -1.67 3.80
N MET A 23 2.38 -0.47 3.48
CA MET A 23 3.01 0.40 2.48
C MET A 23 4.42 0.85 2.90
N HIS A 24 4.64 1.12 4.18
CA HIS A 24 5.96 1.46 4.70
C HIS A 24 6.94 0.30 4.51
N GLU A 25 6.57 -0.92 4.93
CA GLU A 25 7.42 -2.11 4.75
C GLU A 25 7.74 -2.31 3.26
N LEU A 26 6.73 -2.36 2.39
CA LEU A 26 6.93 -2.65 0.97
C LEU A 26 7.76 -1.56 0.24
N ILE A 27 7.51 -0.28 0.52
CA ILE A 27 8.12 0.83 -0.24
C ILE A 27 9.46 1.27 0.37
N VAL A 28 9.54 1.36 1.70
CA VAL A 28 10.69 1.93 2.41
C VAL A 28 11.70 0.85 2.76
N GLU A 29 11.25 -0.29 3.28
CA GLU A 29 12.16 -1.36 3.74
C GLU A 29 12.53 -2.32 2.61
N HIS A 30 11.54 -2.73 1.80
CA HIS A 30 11.74 -3.70 0.72
C HIS A 30 12.01 -3.06 -0.64
N HIS A 31 11.90 -1.73 -0.76
CA HIS A 31 12.14 -0.98 -2.00
C HIS A 31 11.37 -1.51 -3.23
N MET A 32 10.18 -2.08 -3.01
CA MET A 32 9.39 -2.67 -4.08
C MET A 32 8.84 -1.59 -5.02
N ASP A 33 8.86 -1.89 -6.31
CA ASP A 33 8.23 -1.04 -7.31
C ASP A 33 6.72 -1.34 -7.46
N GLN A 34 6.06 -0.64 -8.38
CA GLN A 34 4.61 -0.74 -8.56
C GLN A 34 4.14 -2.13 -9.03
N TRP A 35 4.99 -2.87 -9.75
CA TRP A 35 4.67 -4.20 -10.23
C TRP A 35 4.81 -5.21 -9.09
N ASP A 36 5.99 -5.28 -8.47
CA ASP A 36 6.27 -6.19 -7.35
C ASP A 36 5.27 -6.02 -6.21
N GLY A 37 5.02 -4.79 -5.76
CA GLY A 37 4.08 -4.54 -4.66
C GLY A 37 2.63 -4.89 -5.01
N SER A 38 2.22 -4.73 -6.27
CA SER A 38 0.88 -5.15 -6.72
C SER A 38 0.74 -6.66 -6.75
N THR A 39 1.80 -7.37 -7.17
CA THR A 39 1.84 -8.83 -7.20
C THR A 39 1.89 -9.43 -5.79
N GLU A 40 2.70 -8.89 -4.89
CA GLU A 40 2.81 -9.31 -3.49
C GLU A 40 1.48 -9.17 -2.74
N LEU A 41 0.79 -8.05 -2.95
CA LEU A 41 -0.52 -7.83 -2.34
C LEU A 41 -1.65 -8.54 -3.09
N GLY A 42 -1.43 -9.01 -4.33
CA GLY A 42 -2.48 -9.61 -5.16
C GLY A 42 -3.59 -8.62 -5.52
N VAL A 43 -3.23 -7.36 -5.72
CA VAL A 43 -4.15 -6.27 -6.07
C VAL A 43 -3.85 -5.73 -7.47
N PRO A 44 -4.82 -5.09 -8.15
CA PRO A 44 -4.54 -4.40 -9.40
C PRO A 44 -3.44 -3.35 -9.23
N LYS A 45 -2.58 -3.21 -10.25
CA LYS A 45 -1.49 -2.21 -10.25
C LYS A 45 -2.00 -0.80 -9.93
N GLU A 46 -3.14 -0.40 -10.50
CA GLU A 46 -3.71 0.92 -10.29
C GLU A 46 -4.11 1.16 -8.82
N THR A 47 -4.62 0.12 -8.14
CA THR A 47 -4.91 0.15 -6.70
C THR A 47 -3.64 0.36 -5.90
N PHE A 48 -2.59 -0.41 -6.20
CA PHE A 48 -1.31 -0.27 -5.51
C PHE A 48 -0.69 1.12 -5.73
N VAL A 49 -0.67 1.61 -6.97
CA VAL A 49 -0.14 2.94 -7.32
C VAL A 49 -0.91 4.04 -6.57
N ALA A 50 -2.24 3.95 -6.46
CA ALA A 50 -3.03 4.92 -5.71
C ALA A 50 -2.64 4.94 -4.21
N TRP A 51 -2.44 3.78 -3.60
CA TRP A 51 -2.01 3.67 -2.21
C TRP A 51 -0.60 4.22 -1.99
N ARG A 52 0.36 3.80 -2.82
CA ARG A 52 1.74 4.29 -2.81
C ARG A 52 1.80 5.81 -2.96
N THR A 53 1.02 6.37 -3.88
CA THR A 53 0.97 7.83 -4.09
C THR A 53 0.50 8.56 -2.83
N LYS A 54 -0.58 8.09 -2.20
CA LYS A 54 -1.06 8.66 -0.93
C LYS A 54 -0.02 8.54 0.19
N PHE A 55 0.62 7.38 0.30
CA PHE A 55 1.66 7.13 1.29
C PHE A 55 2.85 8.08 1.13
N VAL A 56 3.40 8.19 -0.09
CA VAL A 56 4.53 9.09 -0.39
C VAL A 56 4.16 10.55 -0.16
N LEU A 57 2.95 10.98 -0.54
CA LEU A 57 2.49 12.35 -0.28
C LEU A 57 2.38 12.65 1.23
N ALA A 58 1.94 11.69 2.04
CA ALA A 58 1.88 11.84 3.50
C ALA A 58 3.28 11.98 4.11
N GLN A 59 4.26 11.22 3.62
CA GLN A 59 5.66 11.34 4.04
C GLN A 59 6.26 12.71 3.72
N ILE A 60 6.03 13.21 2.51
CA ILE A 60 6.58 14.51 2.05
C ILE A 60 6.00 15.67 2.87
N LYS A 61 4.73 15.57 3.29
CA LYS A 61 4.09 16.63 4.09
C LYS A 61 4.60 16.73 5.52
N GLY A 62 5.50 15.84 5.96
CA GLY A 62 6.00 15.85 7.33
C GLY A 62 4.91 15.65 8.36
N GLU A 63 3.78 15.02 7.98
CA GLU A 63 2.87 14.41 8.94
C GLU A 63 3.67 13.30 9.61
N GLN A 64 4.35 13.69 10.71
CA GLN A 64 5.06 12.80 11.59
C GLN A 64 4.09 11.68 11.95
N ILE A 65 4.53 10.50 11.55
CA ILE A 65 3.88 9.22 11.74
C ILE A 65 3.98 8.83 13.20
#